data_AF-A0A5J6I048-F1
#
_entry.id   AF-A0A5J6I048-F1
#
_cell.length_a   1.000
_cell.length_b   1.000
_cell.length_c   1.000
_cell.angle_alpha   90.00
_cell.angle_beta   90.00
_cell.angle_gamma   90.00
#
_symmetry.space_group_name_H-M   'P 1'
#
loop_
_entity.id
_entity.type
_entity.pdbx_description
1 polymer ?
#
loop_
_entity_poly.entity_id
_entity_poly.type
_entity_poly.pdbx_seq_one_letter_code
_entity_poly.pdbx_strand_id
1 'polypeptide(L)' 'MSTYLHDGIVFDLNVPHLDVTGVEWRWIGVRTETGEPLMQAMPDSSTPIPLPDVYAMHGPLIPAPRPTTAAMYRRVLEAS' A
#
# COMPACT_ATOMS: atom_id res chain seq x y z
N MET A 1 7.73 6.07 10.35
CA MET A 1 6.45 6.11 9.62
C MET A 1 6.70 6.86 8.32
N SER A 2 6.66 6.18 7.17
CA SER A 2 6.86 6.83 5.87
C SER A 2 5.50 7.09 5.24
N THR A 3 5.18 8.35 4.97
CA THR A 3 3.91 8.75 4.35
C THR A 3 4.16 9.55 3.07
N TYR A 4 3.13 9.68 2.25
CA TYR A 4 3.16 10.48 1.02
C TYR A 4 1.80 11.14 0.79
N LEU A 5 1.78 12.46 0.56
CA LEU A 5 0.58 13.22 0.25
C LEU A 5 0.42 13.30 -1.27
N HIS A 6 -0.71 12.84 -1.79
CA HIS A 6 -1.07 12.94 -3.20
C HIS A 6 -2.56 13.26 -3.31
N ASP A 7 -2.89 14.35 -4.01
CA ASP A 7 -4.27 14.82 -4.22
C ASP A 7 -5.13 14.90 -2.95
N GLY A 8 -4.53 15.38 -1.86
CA GLY A 8 -5.21 15.52 -0.57
C GLY A 8 -5.35 14.22 0.23
N ILE A 9 -4.87 13.09 -0.30
CA ILE A 9 -4.88 11.79 0.36
C ILE A 9 -3.48 11.49 0.91
N VAL A 10 -3.41 11.09 2.18
CA VAL A 10 -2.16 10.64 2.81
C VAL A 10 -2.06 9.13 2.71
N PHE A 11 -1.08 8.66 1.95
CA PHE A 11 -0.73 7.24 1.82
C PHE A 11 0.26 6.85 2.90
N ASP A 12 -0.02 5.76 3.63
CA ASP A 12 0.92 5.14 4.56
C ASP A 12 1.77 4.11 3.81
N LEU A 13 3.01 4.46 3.46
CA LEU A 13 3.88 3.62 2.65
C LEU A 13 4.39 2.37 3.40
N ASN A 14 4.06 2.21 4.68
CA ASN A 14 4.41 1.02 5.46
C ASN A 14 3.40 -0.13 5.25
N VAL A 15 2.28 0.11 4.57
CA VAL A 15 1.30 -0.93 4.26
C VAL A 15 1.21 -1.18 2.75
N PRO A 16 0.91 -2.41 2.32
CA PRO A 16 0.53 -2.67 0.93
C PRO A 16 -0.76 -1.94 0.61
N HIS A 17 -0.92 -1.57 -0.66
CA HIS A 17 -2.17 -1.02 -1.19
C HIS A 17 -2.67 -1.91 -2.31
N LEU A 18 -3.97 -1.94 -2.52
CA LEU A 18 -4.63 -2.61 -3.62
C LEU A 18 -5.11 -1.54 -4.60
N ASP A 19 -4.96 -1.79 -5.89
CA ASP A 19 -5.69 -1.01 -6.90
C ASP A 19 -7.14 -1.50 -7.05
N VAL A 20 -7.91 -0.83 -7.91
CA VAL A 20 -9.33 -1.14 -8.13
C VAL A 20 -9.57 -2.53 -8.73
N THR A 21 -8.53 -3.16 -9.29
CA THR A 21 -8.58 -4.51 -9.85
C THR A 21 -8.16 -5.57 -8.85
N GLY A 22 -7.66 -5.16 -7.68
CA GLY A 22 -7.19 -6.03 -6.62
C GLY A 22 -5.71 -6.40 -6.73
N VAL A 23 -4.94 -5.78 -7.64
CA VAL A 23 -3.48 -5.98 -7.68
C VAL A 23 -2.85 -5.25 -6.51
N GLU A 24 -1.94 -5.94 -5.82
CA GLU A 24 -1.25 -5.38 -4.66
C GLU A 24 -0.01 -4.61 -5.10
N TRP A 25 0.13 -3.39 -4.59
CA TRP A 25 1.23 -2.47 -4.83
C TRP A 25 1.96 -2.18 -3.51
N ARG A 26 3.29 -2.32 -3.54
CA ARG A 26 4.16 -2.07 -2.38
C ARG A 26 5.19 -1.00 -2.69
N TRP A 27 5.41 -0.10 -1.74
CA TRP A 27 6.55 0.79 -1.79
C TRP A 27 7.84 0.00 -1.56
N ILE A 28 8.81 0.15 -2.46
CA ILE A 28 10.07 -0.60 -2.41
C ILE A 28 11.18 0.10 -1.62
N GLY A 29 10.85 1.17 -0.89
CA GLY A 29 11.81 1.95 -0.12
C GLY A 29 12.60 2.99 -0.94
N VAL A 30 12.35 3.09 -2.24
CA VAL A 30 13.03 4.03 -3.16
C VAL A 30 12.06 5.13 -3.60
N ARG A 31 12.61 6.31 -3.90
CA ARG A 31 11.88 7.46 -4.45
C ARG A 31 12.52 7.93 -5.75
N THR A 32 11.74 8.56 -6.62
CA THR A 32 12.25 9.30 -7.78
C THR A 32 13.06 10.52 -7.35
N GLU A 33 13.73 11.18 -8.29
CA GLU A 33 14.45 12.45 -8.04
C GLU A 33 13.51 13.57 -7.54
N THR A 34 12.24 13.54 -7.94
CA THR A 34 11.18 14.46 -7.51
C THR A 34 10.55 14.08 -6.17
N GLY A 35 10.97 12.94 -5.58
CA GLY A 35 10.53 12.49 -4.26
C GLY A 35 9.31 11.56 -4.25
N GLU A 36 8.84 11.11 -5.40
CA GLU A 36 7.67 10.24 -5.52
C GLU A 36 8.03 8.80 -5.13
N PRO A 37 7.21 8.10 -4.33
CA PRO A 37 7.48 6.71 -3.96
C PRO A 37 7.43 5.79 -5.17
N LEU A 38 8.43 4.92 -5.36
CA LEU A 38 8.38 3.86 -6.35
C LEU A 38 7.61 2.66 -5.81
N MET A 39 6.57 2.26 -6.54
CA MET A 39 5.67 1.17 -6.20
C MET A 39 5.93 0.00 -7.14
N GLN A 40 5.87 -1.22 -6.61
CA GLN A 40 5.97 -2.45 -7.38
C GLN A 40 4.70 -3.29 -7.18
N ALA A 41 4.17 -3.81 -8.28
CA ALA A 41 3.05 -4.74 -8.27
C ALA A 41 3.50 -6.08 -7.64
N MET A 42 2.55 -6.85 -7.10
CA MET A 42 2.78 -8.17 -6.52
C MET A 42 1.71 -9.14 -7.04
N PRO A 43 2.07 -10.40 -7.36
CA PRO A 43 3.41 -11.01 -7.25
C PRO A 43 4.36 -10.66 -8.41
N ASP A 44 3.89 -9.88 -9.38
CA ASP A 44 4.62 -9.58 -10.60
C ASP A 44 5.78 -8.62 -10.34
N SER A 45 7.02 -9.04 -10.63
CA SER A 45 8.21 -8.18 -10.57
C SER A 45 8.30 -7.23 -11.77
N SER A 46 7.20 -6.56 -12.08
CA SER A 46 7.17 -5.52 -13.11
C SER A 46 8.10 -4.37 -12.71
N THR A 47 8.51 -3.59 -13.71
CA THR A 47 9.26 -2.36 -13.50
C THR A 47 8.53 -1.48 -12.46
N PRO A 48 9.18 -1.06 -11.37
CA PRO A 48 8.57 -0.17 -10.41
C PRO A 48 8.20 1.17 -11.06
N ILE A 49 7.04 1.71 -10.71
CA ILE A 49 6.54 2.99 -11.21
C ILE A 49 6.15 3.93 -10.05
N PRO A 50 6.18 5.25 -10.23
CA PRO A 50 5.78 6.22 -9.20
C PRO A 50 4.34 6.02 -8.70
N LEU A 51 4.09 6.26 -7.41
CA LEU A 51 2.74 6.18 -6.83
C LEU A 51 1.69 7.02 -7.57
N PRO A 52 1.95 8.27 -7.99
CA PRO A 52 1.00 9.03 -8.81
C PRO A 52 0.65 8.34 -10.12
N ASP A 53 1.60 7.68 -10.77
CA ASP A 53 1.35 6.94 -12.02
C ASP A 53 0.53 5.68 -11.75
N VAL A 54 0.78 4.98 -10.64
CA VAL A 54 -0.09 3.87 -10.20
C VAL A 54 -1.52 4.38 -10.03
N TYR A 55 -1.71 5.49 -9.32
CA TYR A 55 -3.01 6.08 -9.07
C TYR A 55 -3.73 6.47 -10.37
N ALA A 56 -3.01 7.11 -11.30
CA ALA A 56 -3.56 7.55 -12.58
C ALA A 56 -3.93 6.37 -13.50
N MET A 57 -3.11 5.32 -13.53
CA MET A 57 -3.29 4.18 -14.44
C MET A 57 -4.22 3.09 -13.90
N HIS A 58 -4.16 2.83 -12.59
CA HIS A 58 -4.85 1.72 -11.94
C HIS A 58 -5.97 2.19 -10.99
N GLY A 59 -6.18 3.50 -10.88
CA GLY A 59 -7.20 4.11 -10.05
C GLY A 59 -6.81 4.22 -8.57
N PRO A 60 -7.75 4.62 -7.71
CA PRO A 60 -7.48 4.88 -6.30
C PRO A 60 -6.92 3.66 -5.57
N LEU A 61 -5.84 3.91 -4.82
CA LEU A 61 -5.18 2.90 -4.00
C LEU A 61 -5.88 2.74 -2.64
N ILE A 62 -6.26 1.50 -2.33
CA ILE A 62 -6.99 1.11 -1.13
C ILE A 62 -6.00 0.40 -0.19
N PRO A 63 -5.85 0.79 1.09
CA PRO A 63 -4.99 0.06 2.02
C PRO A 63 -5.37 -1.42 2.10
N ALA A 64 -4.39 -2.32 1.97
CA ALA A 64 -4.64 -3.75 2.02
C ALA A 64 -5.20 -4.15 3.40
N PRO A 65 -6.17 -5.09 3.46
CA PRO A 65 -6.71 -5.57 4.72
C PRO A 65 -5.61 -6.09 5.64
N ARG A 66 -5.60 -5.67 6.90
CA ARG A 66 -4.66 -6.22 7.90
C ARG A 66 -5.09 -7.65 8.22
N PRO A 67 -4.22 -8.67 8.05
CA PRO A 67 -4.58 -10.03 8.40
C PRO A 67 -4.89 -10.12 9.89
N THR A 68 -6.06 -10.67 10.21
CA THR A 68 -6.45 -10.95 11.59
C THR A 68 -5.70 -12.20 12.06
N THR A 69 -5.01 -12.13 13.19
CA THR A 69 -4.27 -13.28 13.73
C THR A 69 -5.10 -14.06 14.75
N ALA A 70 -4.85 -15.36 14.91
CA ALA A 70 -5.50 -16.17 15.95
C ALA A 70 -5.24 -15.62 17.37
N ALA A 71 -4.11 -14.94 17.59
CA ALA A 71 -3.79 -14.27 18.84
C ALA A 71 -4.71 -13.06 19.11
N MET A 72 -5.12 -12.32 18.06
CA MET A 72 -6.09 -11.24 18.20
C MET A 72 -7.46 -11.77 18.64
N TYR A 73 -7.91 -12.89 18.08
CA TYR A 73 -9.16 -13.55 18.51
C TYR A 73 -9.10 -14.00 19.98
N ARG A 74 -8.01 -14.66 20.38
CA ARG A 74 -7.84 -15.13 21.77
C ARG A 74 -7.92 -14.00 22.79
N ARG A 75 -7.30 -12.85 22.51
CA ARG A 75 -7.38 -11.66 23.38
C ARG A 75 -8.81 -11.14 23.59
N VAL A 76 -9.66 -11.21 22.56
CA VAL A 76 -11.06 -10.75 22.67
C VAL A 76 -11.88 -11.73 23.52
N LEU A 77 -11.68 -13.03 23.31
CA LEU A 77 -12.41 -14.08 24.03
C LEU A 77 -12.01 -14.17 25.51
N GLU A 78 -10.75 -13.92 25.85
CA GLU A 78 -10.25 -13.89 27.24
C GLU A 78 -10.62 -12.60 27.99
N ALA A 79 -11.07 -11.57 27.27
CA ALA A 79 -11.50 -10.29 27.85
C ALA A 79 -13.02 -10.20 28.06
N SER A 80 -13.76 -11.30 27.83
CA SER A 80 -15.22 -11.44 27.99
C SER A 80 -15.56 -12.31 29.19
#